data_AF-A0A934HFR9-F1
#
_entry.id   AF-A0A934HFR9-F1
#
_cell.length_a   1.000
_cell.length_b   1.000
_cell.length_c   1.000
_cell.angle_alpha   90.00
_cell.angle_beta   90.00
_cell.angle_gamma   90.00
#
_symmetry.space_group_name_H-M   'P 1'
#
loop_
_entity.id
_entity.type
_entity.pdbx_description
1 polymer ?
#
loop_
_entity_poly.entity_id
_entity_poly.type
_entity_poly.pdbx_seq_one_letter_code
_entity_poly.pdbx_strand_id
1 'polypeptide(L)'
;MSKHHTERPPIVSTRVYSRAEVAEVLNVSLSTVKRLLASGTLRASQPPGLRRVFITGQAILDLLENHPADPATLAAQLTDRADDFD
;
A
#
# COMPACT_ATOMS: atom_id res chain seq x y z
N MET A 1 -22.89 5.57 1.12
CA MET A 1 -22.29 5.51 2.47
C MET A 1 -21.21 4.45 2.46
N SER A 2 -19.96 4.86 2.31
CA SER A 2 -18.82 3.96 2.22
C SER A 2 -18.62 3.28 3.57
N LYS A 3 -18.84 1.97 3.62
CA LYS A 3 -18.57 1.15 4.80
C LYS A 3 -17.06 1.15 5.04
N HIS A 4 -16.58 2.07 5.86
CA HIS A 4 -15.27 1.93 6.47
C HIS A 4 -15.40 0.75 7.44
N HIS A 5 -15.00 -0.45 7.01
CA HIS A 5 -14.85 -1.57 7.93
C HIS A 5 -13.82 -1.15 8.97
N THR A 6 -14.30 -0.89 10.20
CA THR A 6 -13.52 -0.41 11.34
C THR A 6 -12.50 -1.45 11.83
N GLU A 7 -12.53 -2.67 11.30
CA GLU A 7 -11.66 -3.77 11.70
C GLU A 7 -10.59 -4.01 10.63
N ARG A 8 -9.56 -3.16 10.63
CA ARG A 8 -8.33 -3.48 9.89
C ARG A 8 -7.72 -4.75 10.51
N PRO A 9 -7.38 -5.77 9.71
CA PRO A 9 -6.71 -6.95 10.25
C PRO A 9 -5.39 -6.53 10.92
N PRO A 10 -5.02 -7.15 12.05
CA PRO A 10 -3.82 -6.76 12.79
C PRO A 10 -2.59 -6.94 11.90
N ILE A 11 -1.83 -5.86 11.75
CA ILE A 11 -0.61 -5.83 10.95
C ILE A 11 0.53 -6.38 11.82
N VAL A 12 1.11 -7.49 11.39
CA VAL A 12 2.20 -8.17 12.08
C VAL A 12 3.51 -7.78 11.40
N SER A 13 4.36 -7.02 12.10
CA SER A 13 5.57 -6.43 11.51
C SER A 13 6.53 -7.45 10.90
N THR A 14 6.62 -8.64 11.52
CA THR A 14 7.49 -9.75 11.13
C THR A 14 6.89 -10.64 10.02
N ARG A 15 5.61 -10.45 9.69
CA ARG A 15 4.94 -11.20 8.63
C ARG A 15 5.21 -10.56 7.27
N VAL A 16 5.35 -11.40 6.26
CA VAL A 16 5.42 -10.97 4.86
C VAL A 16 4.03 -11.04 4.25
N TYR A 17 3.64 -9.94 3.62
CA TYR A 17 2.37 -9.72 2.96
C TYR A 17 2.56 -9.69 1.44
N SER A 18 1.62 -10.31 0.75
CA SER A 18 1.44 -10.16 -0.70
C SER A 18 0.73 -8.86 -1.05
N ARG A 19 0.81 -8.42 -2.31
CA ARG A 19 0.13 -7.19 -2.78
C ARG A 19 -1.38 -7.20 -2.50
N ALA A 20 -2.01 -8.36 -2.58
CA ALA A 20 -3.43 -8.53 -2.28
C ALA A 20 -3.72 -8.39 -0.80
N GLU A 21 -2.91 -9.02 0.08
CA GLU A 21 -3.09 -8.83 1.51
C GLU A 21 -2.83 -7.38 1.94
N VAL A 22 -1.87 -6.69 1.32
CA VAL A 22 -1.65 -5.26 1.59
C VAL A 22 -2.84 -4.40 1.18
N ALA A 23 -3.50 -4.74 0.07
CA ALA A 23 -4.71 -4.06 -0.38
C ALA A 23 -5.84 -4.19 0.65
N GLU A 24 -6.04 -5.40 1.18
CA GLU A 24 -7.02 -5.67 2.25
C GLU A 24 -6.66 -4.94 3.55
N VAL A 25 -5.40 -5.03 3.98
CA VAL A 25 -4.89 -4.39 5.22
C VAL A 25 -5.04 -2.87 5.17
N LEU A 26 -4.72 -2.25 4.04
CA LEU A 26 -4.82 -0.81 3.84
C LEU A 26 -6.22 -0.37 3.42
N ASN A 27 -7.14 -1.31 3.15
CA ASN A 27 -8.47 -1.07 2.59
C ASN A 27 -8.43 -0.20 1.32
N VAL A 28 -7.52 -0.54 0.40
CA VAL A 28 -7.31 0.15 -0.88
C VAL A 28 -7.32 -0.85 -2.03
N SER A 29 -7.52 -0.37 -3.26
CA SER A 29 -7.46 -1.22 -4.45
C SER A 29 -6.04 -1.73 -4.74
N LEU A 30 -5.92 -2.91 -5.37
CA LEU A 30 -4.63 -3.46 -5.85
C LEU A 30 -3.85 -2.48 -6.73
N SER A 31 -4.54 -1.68 -7.55
CA SER A 31 -3.92 -0.65 -8.39
C SER A 31 -3.25 0.44 -7.55
N THR A 32 -3.84 0.81 -6.42
CA THR A 32 -3.23 1.75 -5.45
C THR A 32 -1.97 1.16 -4.86
N VAL A 33 -2.00 -0.10 -4.41
CA VAL A 33 -0.81 -0.78 -3.88
C VAL A 33 0.31 -0.81 -4.92
N LYS A 34 -0.01 -1.14 -6.19
CA LYS A 34 0.97 -1.11 -7.28
C LYS A 34 1.57 0.28 -7.49
N ARG A 35 0.76 1.34 -7.40
CA ARG A 35 1.23 2.72 -7.49
C ARG A 35 2.14 3.09 -6.32
N LEU A 36 1.76 2.75 -5.09
CA LEU A 36 2.58 3.00 -3.90
C LEU A 36 3.93 2.27 -3.96
N LEU A 37 3.95 1.08 -4.54
CA LEU A 37 5.19 0.35 -4.82
C LEU A 37 6.02 1.04 -5.91
N ALA A 38 5.38 1.50 -6.99
CA ALA A 38 6.04 2.18 -8.09
C ALA A 38 6.58 3.57 -7.71
N SER A 39 5.88 4.29 -6.83
CA SER A 39 6.31 5.59 -6.29
C SER A 39 7.40 5.46 -5.24
N GLY A 40 7.70 4.25 -4.76
CA GLY A 40 8.65 4.00 -3.68
C GLY A 40 8.12 4.37 -2.29
N THR A 41 6.86 4.80 -2.17
CA THR A 41 6.20 5.14 -0.90
C THR A 41 6.02 3.89 -0.04
N LEU A 42 5.66 2.77 -0.67
CA LEU A 42 5.60 1.46 0.00
C LEU A 42 6.88 0.70 -0.29
N ARG A 43 7.66 0.42 0.76
CA ARG A 43 8.88 -0.39 0.61
C ARG A 43 8.51 -1.84 0.36
N ALA A 44 9.05 -2.39 -0.72
CA ALA A 44 8.99 -3.82 -0.95
C ALA A 44 10.33 -4.33 -1.44
N SER A 45 10.66 -5.54 -1.03
CA SER A 45 11.86 -6.22 -1.48
C SER A 45 11.51 -7.16 -2.63
N GLN A 46 12.18 -6.99 -3.75
CA GLN A 46 12.18 -7.96 -4.83
C GLN A 46 13.60 -8.51 -4.99
N PRO A 47 13.93 -9.64 -4.34
CA PRO A 47 15.25 -10.23 -4.49
C PRO A 47 15.48 -10.67 -5.95
N PRO A 48 16.69 -10.43 -6.50
CA PRO A 48 17.00 -10.80 -7.87
C PRO A 48 16.84 -12.31 -8.05
N GLY A 49 16.13 -12.72 -9.11
CA GLY A 49 15.79 -14.13 -9.38
C GLY A 49 14.42 -14.58 -8.86
N LEU A 50 13.76 -13.78 -8.00
CA LEU A 50 12.37 -14.05 -7.58
C LEU A 50 11.36 -13.16 -8.31
N ARG A 51 10.33 -13.80 -8.88
CA ARG A 51 9.21 -13.11 -9.57
C ARG A 51 8.23 -12.45 -8.60
N ARG A 52 8.38 -12.66 -7.29
CA ARG A 52 7.46 -12.17 -6.26
C ARG A 52 8.08 -11.02 -5.48
N VAL A 53 7.26 -10.01 -5.26
CA VAL A 53 7.56 -8.84 -4.45
C VAL A 53 7.11 -9.15 -3.02
N PHE A 54 7.99 -8.96 -2.05
CA PHE A 54 7.73 -9.18 -0.63
C PHE A 54 7.54 -7.84 0.06
N ILE A 55 6.39 -7.66 0.71
CA ILE A 55 6.09 -6.48 1.51
C ILE A 55 6.06 -6.93 2.96
N THR A 56 6.95 -6.42 3.80
CA THR A 56 6.93 -6.75 5.23
C THR A 56 5.84 -5.95 5.94
N GLY A 57 5.26 -6.50 7.00
CA GLY A 57 4.32 -5.76 7.84
C GLY A 57 4.93 -4.48 8.38
N GLN A 58 6.24 -4.49 8.64
CA GLN A 58 6.96 -3.29 9.05
C GLN A 58 6.89 -2.18 7.99
N ALA A 59 7.02 -2.51 6.70
CA ALA A 59 6.91 -1.51 5.63
C ALA A 59 5.49 -0.90 5.52
N ILE A 60 4.46 -1.67 5.88
CA ILE A 60 3.07 -1.18 5.92
C ILE A 60 2.89 -0.23 7.11
N LEU A 61 3.46 -0.59 8.27
CA LEU A 61 3.43 0.27 9.46
C LEU A 61 4.20 1.56 9.25
N ASP A 62 5.40 1.50 8.65
CA ASP A 62 6.18 2.69 8.27
C ASP A 62 5.36 3.61 7.35
N LEU A 63 4.60 3.05 6.40
CA LEU A 63 3.73 3.83 5.53
C LEU A 63 2.60 4.50 6.32
N LEU A 64 1.96 3.79 7.25
CA LEU A 64 0.88 4.34 8.09
C LEU A 64 1.40 5.39 9.09
N GLU A 65 2.63 5.23 9.58
CA GLU A 65 3.27 6.17 10.49
C GLU A 65 3.67 7.47 9.78
N ASN A 66 4.23 7.36 8.57
CA ASN A 66 4.60 8.53 7.76
C ASN A 66 3.38 9.22 7.14
N HIS A 67 2.29 8.50 6.92
CA HIS A 67 1.05 9.03 6.37
C HIS A 67 -0.16 8.61 7.22
N PRO A 68 -0.44 9.36 8.31
CA PRO A 68 -1.63 9.14 9.12
C PRO A 68 -2.92 9.52 8.39
N ALA A 69 -2.82 10.35 7.34
CA ALA A 69 -3.91 10.59 6.40
C ALA A 69 -4.14 9.33 5.58
N ASP A 70 -5.39 8.89 5.46
CA ASP A 70 -5.77 7.59 4.93
C ASP A 70 -4.98 7.21 3.66
N PRO A 71 -4.49 5.96 3.54
CA PRO A 71 -3.73 5.53 2.36
C PRO A 71 -4.53 5.67 1.05
N ALA A 72 -5.87 5.71 1.15
CA ALA A 72 -6.77 6.04 0.03
C ALA A 72 -6.64 7.50 -0.44
N THR A 73 -6.41 8.43 0.50
CA THR A 73 -6.25 9.87 0.22
C THR A 73 -4.92 10.16 -0.47
N LEU A 74 -3.85 9.41 -0.16
CA LEU A 74 -2.61 9.45 -0.94
C LEU A 74 -2.79 8.90 -2.36
N ALA A 75 -3.56 7.83 -2.49
CA ALA A 75 -3.86 7.26 -3.79
C ALA A 75 -4.60 8.26 -4.68
N ALA A 76 -5.54 9.01 -4.09
CA ALA A 76 -6.26 10.08 -4.78
C ALA A 76 -5.32 11.24 -5.17
N GLN A 77 -4.43 11.69 -4.28
CA GLN A 77 -3.42 12.72 -4.61
C GLN A 77 -2.45 12.28 -5.71
N LEU A 78 -2.11 10.99 -5.76
CA LEU A 78 -1.27 10.43 -6.84
C LEU A 78 -2.05 10.22 -8.15
N THR A 79 -3.38 10.11 -8.10
CA THR A 79 -4.21 10.01 -9.32
C THR A 79 -4.38 11.36 -9.99
N ASP A 80 -4.52 12.43 -9.20
CA ASP A 80 -4.73 13.79 -9.69
C ASP A 80 -3.55 14.32 -10.51
N ARG A 81 -2.33 13.86 -10.19
CA ARG A 81 -1.09 14.26 -10.88
C ARG A 81 -0.84 13.56 -12.23
N ALA A 82 -1.66 12.59 -12.62
CA ALA A 82 -1.48 11.83 -13.85
C ALA A 82 -2.34 12.32 -15.04
N ASP A 83 -3.25 13.28 -14.81
CA ASP A 83 -4.08 13.90 -15.86
C ASP A 83 -3.50 15.23 -16.40
N ASP A 84 -2.30 15.63 -15.96
CA ASP A 84 -1.62 16.88 -16.40
C ASP A 84 -0.57 16.64 -17.52
N PHE A 85 -0.58 15.47 -18.15
CA PHE A 85 0.26 15.17 -19.32
C PHE A 85 -0.62 14.77 -20.51
N ASP A 86 -1.30 15.76 -21.09
CA ASP A 86 -1.70 15.79 -22.51
C ASP A 86 -0.91 16.91 -23.22
#